data_AF-A0A176NIK9-F1
#
_entry.id   AF-A0A176NIK9-F1
#
_cell.length_a   1.000
_cell.length_b   1.000
_cell.length_c   1.000
_cell.angle_alpha   90.00
_cell.angle_beta   90.00
_cell.angle_gamma   90.00
#
_symmetry.space_group_name_H-M   'P 1'
#
loop_
_entity.id
_entity.type
_entity.pdbx_description
1 polymer ?
#
loop_
_entity_poly.entity_id
_entity_poly.type
_entity_poly.pdbx_seq_one_letter_code
_entity_poly.pdbx_strand_id
1 'polypeptide(L)'
;MNIITLTLQLPEGYRLPDAGRTEVSVRNTAGVQISASGGQGSNMAPKEPVNQPWQYRFQVDPETMPAGEQLLVKAQAYQDDTALFLDTEQAFTWDGGDQHVDIPLSLAPASLVETVQAPTFGS
;
A
#
# COMPACT_ATOMS: atom_id res chain seq x y z
N MET A 1 7.25 -22.55 0.06
CA MET A 1 6.68 -21.27 0.54
C MET A 1 7.80 -20.23 0.62
N ASN A 2 7.70 -19.17 -0.16
CA ASN A 2 8.61 -18.03 -0.16
C ASN A 2 7.90 -16.79 0.41
N ILE A 3 8.65 -15.81 0.90
CA ILE A 3 8.10 -14.57 1.46
C ILE A 3 8.44 -13.40 0.55
N ILE A 4 7.41 -12.67 0.14
CA ILE A 4 7.57 -11.38 -0.51
C ILE A 4 7.35 -10.28 0.53
N THR A 5 8.30 -9.35 0.61
CA THR A 5 8.24 -8.16 1.48
C THR A 5 8.09 -6.92 0.60
N LEU A 6 6.97 -6.23 0.75
CA LEU A 6 6.71 -4.94 0.12
C LEU A 6 7.04 -3.82 1.11
N THR A 7 7.89 -2.89 0.68
CA THR A 7 8.14 -1.63 1.38
C THR A 7 7.39 -0.53 0.67
N LEU A 8 6.32 -0.03 1.30
CA LEU A 8 5.49 1.04 0.78
C LEU A 8 6.17 2.37 1.08
N GLN A 9 6.82 2.93 0.06
CA GLN A 9 7.60 4.15 0.22
C GLN A 9 6.66 5.35 0.23
N LEU A 10 6.54 5.99 1.39
CA LEU A 10 5.80 7.22 1.54
C LEU A 10 6.52 8.36 0.80
N PRO A 11 5.79 9.33 0.24
CA PRO A 11 6.38 10.57 -0.26
C PRO A 11 7.26 11.24 0.80
N GLU A 12 8.32 11.93 0.38
CA GLU A 12 9.24 12.60 1.29
C GLU A 12 8.51 13.57 2.23
N GLY A 13 8.84 13.50 3.53
CA GLY A 13 8.20 14.33 4.56
C GLY A 13 6.77 13.92 4.94
N TYR A 14 6.16 12.97 4.25
CA TYR A 14 4.81 12.49 4.57
C TYR A 14 4.85 11.43 5.67
N ARG A 15 3.94 11.57 6.65
CA ARG A 15 3.70 10.57 7.69
C ARG A 15 2.26 10.08 7.58
N LEU A 16 2.07 8.78 7.77
CA LEU A 16 0.73 8.22 7.86
C LEU A 16 0.03 8.78 9.11
N PRO A 17 -1.27 9.09 9.02
CA PRO A 17 -2.04 9.53 10.19
C PRO A 17 -2.19 8.39 11.20
N ASP A 18 -2.12 8.70 12.49
CA ASP A 18 -2.24 7.73 13.59
C ASP A 18 -3.59 6.98 13.59
N ALA A 19 -4.66 7.62 13.12
CA ALA A 19 -6.02 7.08 13.07
C ALA A 19 -6.48 6.72 11.64
N GLY A 20 -5.56 6.28 10.78
CA GLY A 20 -5.86 5.88 9.40
C GLY A 20 -6.18 4.39 9.24
N ARG A 21 -7.06 4.07 8.28
CA ARG A 21 -7.20 2.69 7.78
C ARG A 21 -6.23 2.48 6.62
N THR A 22 -5.46 1.40 6.67
CA THR A 22 -4.56 1.03 5.57
C THR A 22 -4.95 -0.33 4.98
N GLU A 23 -4.94 -0.42 3.66
CA GLU A 23 -5.28 -1.62 2.90
C GLU A 23 -4.22 -1.85 1.82
N VAL A 24 -3.83 -3.10 1.64
CA VAL A 24 -2.90 -3.53 0.60
C VAL A 24 -3.52 -4.75 -0.05
N SER A 25 -3.62 -4.77 -1.38
CA SER A 25 -4.04 -5.96 -2.13
C SER A 25 -3.01 -6.29 -3.19
N VAL A 26 -2.79 -7.59 -3.37
CA VAL A 26 -1.87 -8.15 -4.35
C VAL A 26 -2.64 -9.13 -5.20
N ARG A 27 -2.58 -8.95 -6.51
CA ARG A 27 -3.20 -9.84 -7.49
C ARG A 27 -2.26 -10.11 -8.66
N ASN A 28 -2.48 -11.20 -9.38
CA ASN A 28 -1.76 -11.41 -10.64
C ASN A 28 -2.45 -10.69 -11.81
N THR A 29 -1.85 -10.74 -12.99
CA THR A 29 -2.38 -10.14 -14.23
C THR A 29 -3.68 -10.81 -14.71
N ALA A 30 -3.95 -12.04 -14.29
CA ALA A 30 -5.22 -12.72 -14.52
C ALA A 30 -6.34 -12.24 -13.56
N GLY A 31 -6.04 -11.33 -12.63
CA GLY A 31 -6.99 -10.79 -11.66
C GLY A 31 -7.23 -11.67 -10.44
N VAL A 32 -6.47 -12.76 -10.27
CA VAL A 32 -6.54 -13.64 -9.10
C VAL A 32 -5.91 -12.94 -7.91
N GLN A 33 -6.66 -12.81 -6.81
CA GLN A 33 -6.13 -12.25 -5.58
C GLN A 33 -5.14 -13.22 -4.92
N ILE A 34 -3.90 -12.77 -4.77
CA ILE A 34 -2.82 -13.53 -4.11
C ILE A 34 -2.78 -13.21 -2.62
N SER A 35 -2.97 -11.95 -2.26
CA SER A 35 -2.98 -11.53 -0.85
C SER A 35 -3.75 -10.22 -0.66
N ALA A 36 -4.28 -9.99 0.54
CA ALA A 36 -4.85 -8.71 0.91
C ALA A 36 -4.76 -8.46 2.42
N SER A 37 -4.42 -7.25 2.85
CA SER A 37 -4.63 -6.76 4.22
C SER A 37 -5.96 -6.02 4.31
N GLY A 38 -6.75 -6.32 5.35
CA GLY A 38 -8.05 -5.68 5.59
C GLY A 38 -9.28 -6.58 5.46
N GLY A 39 -9.11 -7.86 5.09
CA GLY A 39 -10.16 -8.89 5.17
C GLY A 39 -10.18 -9.62 6.53
N GLN A 40 -11.31 -10.26 6.86
CA GLN A 40 -11.45 -11.13 8.04
C GLN A 40 -10.42 -12.28 7.92
N GLY A 41 -9.26 -12.13 8.57
CA GLY A 41 -8.17 -13.11 8.54
C GLY A 41 -6.79 -12.61 8.10
N SER A 42 -6.53 -11.31 7.92
CA SER A 42 -5.17 -10.85 7.58
C SER A 42 -4.69 -9.64 8.36
N ASN A 43 -3.40 -9.69 8.70
CA ASN A 43 -2.64 -8.82 9.59
C ASN A 43 -3.12 -7.37 9.52
N MET A 44 -3.83 -6.94 10.57
CA MET A 44 -4.06 -5.53 10.83
C MET A 44 -2.71 -4.83 10.85
N ALA A 45 -2.57 -3.76 10.08
CA ALA A 45 -1.50 -2.80 10.32
C ALA A 45 -1.55 -2.39 11.80
N PRO A 46 -0.40 -2.29 12.48
CA PRO A 46 -0.37 -2.03 13.91
C PRO A 46 -1.12 -0.73 14.24
N LYS A 47 -1.87 -0.74 15.35
CA LYS A 47 -2.54 0.45 15.93
C LYS A 47 -1.56 1.49 16.48
N GLU A 48 -0.27 1.29 16.26
CA GLU A 48 0.82 2.13 16.74
C GLU A 48 1.35 2.97 15.56
N PRO A 49 1.90 4.17 15.80
CA PRO A 49 2.47 4.99 14.75
C PRO A 49 3.46 4.15 13.94
N VAL A 50 3.19 4.00 12.63
CA VAL A 50 4.10 3.34 11.69
C VAL A 50 5.32 4.25 11.56
N ASN A 51 6.25 4.14 12.49
CA ASN A 51 7.60 4.63 12.30
C ASN A 51 8.14 3.87 11.08
N GLN A 52 8.40 4.64 10.03
CA GLN A 52 8.75 4.17 8.70
C GLN A 52 9.79 3.03 8.74
N PRO A 53 9.71 2.08 7.80
CA PRO A 53 8.81 2.05 6.63
C PRO A 53 7.51 1.25 6.82
N TRP A 54 6.46 1.61 6.09
CA TRP A 54 5.23 0.82 6.02
C TRP A 54 5.51 -0.47 5.23
N GLN A 55 5.59 -1.60 5.94
CA GLN A 55 5.92 -2.90 5.34
C GLN A 55 4.71 -3.84 5.30
N TYR A 56 4.55 -4.53 4.17
CA TYR A 56 3.57 -5.59 4.00
C TYR A 56 4.26 -6.88 3.57
N ARG A 57 3.99 -7.99 4.25
CA ARG A 57 4.61 -9.29 4.00
C ARG A 57 3.55 -10.33 3.73
N PHE A 58 3.73 -11.10 2.67
CA PHE A 58 2.85 -12.20 2.32
C PHE A 58 3.65 -13.39 1.82
N GLN A 59 3.06 -14.57 1.98
CA GLN A 59 3.63 -15.83 1.53
C GLN A 59 3.13 -16.15 0.14
N VAL A 60 4.01 -16.72 -0.69
CA VAL A 60 3.66 -17.21 -2.01
C VAL A 60 4.17 -18.63 -2.16
N ASP A 61 3.37 -19.46 -2.82
CA ASP A 61 3.71 -20.84 -3.08
C ASP A 61 4.19 -21.04 -4.53
N PRO A 62 5.46 -21.47 -4.74
CA PRO A 62 6.04 -21.64 -6.08
C PRO A 62 5.39 -22.77 -6.90
N GLU A 63 4.61 -23.67 -6.30
CA GLU A 63 3.88 -24.70 -7.04
C GLU A 63 2.63 -24.11 -7.71
N THR A 64 2.09 -23.02 -7.16
CA THR A 64 0.85 -22.38 -7.64
C THR A 64 1.08 -21.08 -8.40
N MET A 65 2.22 -20.43 -8.19
CA MET A 65 2.63 -19.24 -8.92
C MET A 65 4.00 -19.51 -9.53
N PRO A 66 4.19 -19.41 -10.86
CA PRO A 66 5.50 -19.62 -11.47
C PRO A 66 6.41 -18.40 -11.29
N ALA A 67 7.72 -18.63 -11.23
CA ALA A 67 8.71 -17.55 -11.35
C ALA A 67 8.53 -16.81 -12.69
N GLY A 68 8.67 -15.49 -12.67
CA GLY A 68 8.38 -14.62 -13.80
C GLY A 68 6.94 -14.12 -13.87
N GLU A 69 6.05 -14.59 -12.98
CA GLU A 69 4.70 -14.06 -12.87
C GLU A 69 4.73 -12.58 -12.46
N GLN A 70 3.91 -11.78 -13.14
CA GLN A 70 3.73 -10.38 -12.79
C GLN A 70 2.61 -10.21 -11.76
N LEU A 71 2.93 -9.52 -10.68
CA LEU A 71 2.03 -9.18 -9.60
C LEU A 71 1.74 -7.68 -9.61
N LEU A 72 0.49 -7.35 -9.33
CA LEU A 72 -0.05 -6.01 -9.21
C LEU A 72 -0.34 -5.75 -7.74
N VAL A 73 0.29 -4.72 -7.20
CA VAL A 73 0.10 -4.25 -5.83
C VAL A 73 -0.73 -2.99 -5.87
N LYS A 74 -1.79 -2.96 -5.07
CA LYS A 74 -2.55 -1.77 -4.77
C LYS A 74 -2.45 -1.50 -3.28
N ALA A 75 -2.04 -0.30 -2.90
CA ALA A 75 -1.97 0.11 -1.52
C ALA A 75 -2.71 1.43 -1.32
N GLN A 76 -3.57 1.45 -0.32
CA GLN A 76 -4.43 2.57 -0.03
C GLN A 76 -4.42 2.86 1.45
N ALA A 77 -4.44 4.14 1.80
CA ALA A 77 -4.73 4.56 3.15
C ALA A 77 -5.88 5.55 3.11
N TYR A 78 -6.68 5.54 4.18
CA TYR A 78 -7.84 6.38 4.36
C TYR A 78 -7.73 7.09 5.70
N GLN A 79 -8.02 8.38 5.70
CA GLN A 79 -8.31 9.14 6.90
C GLN A 79 -9.80 9.49 6.82
N ASP A 80 -10.57 8.95 7.77
CA ASP A 80 -12.03 8.90 7.68
C ASP A 80 -12.46 8.24 6.35
N ASP A 81 -13.10 8.98 5.45
CA ASP A 81 -13.51 8.52 4.11
C ASP A 81 -12.60 9.06 2.98
N THR A 82 -11.52 9.77 3.33
CA THR A 82 -10.63 10.40 2.35
C THR A 82 -9.44 9.51 2.02
N ALA A 83 -9.33 9.13 0.74
CA ALA A 83 -8.17 8.42 0.22
C ALA A 83 -6.91 9.31 0.28
N LEU A 84 -5.84 8.79 0.87
CA LEU A 84 -4.57 9.49 1.08
C LEU A 84 -3.58 9.33 -0.08
N PHE A 85 -3.67 8.21 -0.80
CA PHE A 85 -2.79 7.89 -1.93
C PHE A 85 -3.58 7.76 -3.23
N LEU A 86 -2.90 7.91 -4.37
CA LEU A 86 -3.47 7.64 -5.68
C LEU A 86 -3.92 6.18 -5.77
N ASP A 87 -5.11 5.97 -6.32
CA ASP A 87 -5.64 4.65 -6.64
C ASP A 87 -4.90 4.11 -7.88
N THR A 88 -3.66 3.65 -7.67
CA THR A 88 -2.78 3.19 -8.73
C THR A 88 -2.18 1.85 -8.35
N GLU A 89 -2.20 0.93 -9.31
CA GLU A 89 -1.56 -0.36 -9.16
C GLU A 89 -0.12 -0.31 -9.64
N GLN A 90 0.76 -0.97 -8.91
CA GLN A 90 2.17 -1.09 -9.28
C GLN A 90 2.50 -2.54 -9.59
N ALA A 91 3.10 -2.73 -10.75
CA ALA A 91 3.50 -4.04 -11.21
C ALA A 91 4.92 -4.37 -10.77
N PHE A 92 5.16 -5.59 -10.32
CA PHE A 92 6.49 -6.16 -10.17
C PHE A 92 6.50 -7.62 -10.63
N THR A 93 7.67 -8.11 -11.03
CA THR A 93 7.84 -9.51 -11.43
C THR A 93 8.43 -10.29 -10.26
N TRP A 94 7.82 -11.44 -9.96
CA TRP A 94 8.35 -12.32 -8.92
C TRP A 94 9.49 -13.20 -9.45
N ASP A 95 10.63 -13.23 -8.76
CA ASP A 95 11.83 -13.97 -9.19
C ASP A 95 11.79 -15.47 -8.87
N GLY A 96 10.81 -15.93 -8.08
CA GLY A 96 10.67 -17.33 -7.66
C GLY A 96 11.19 -17.64 -6.26
N GLY A 97 11.85 -16.69 -5.60
CA GLY A 97 12.37 -16.81 -4.24
C GLY A 97 11.75 -15.84 -3.23
N ASP A 98 12.43 -15.67 -2.10
CA ASP A 98 12.17 -14.57 -1.19
C ASP A 98 12.57 -13.26 -1.87
N GLN A 99 11.65 -12.29 -1.91
CA GLN A 99 11.85 -11.06 -2.66
C GLN A 99 11.48 -9.83 -1.82
N HIS A 100 12.29 -8.78 -1.94
CA HIS A 100 11.97 -7.46 -1.42
C HIS A 100 11.60 -6.54 -2.59
N VAL A 101 10.50 -5.80 -2.45
CA VAL A 101 10.03 -4.88 -3.48
C VAL A 101 9.67 -3.54 -2.84
N ASP A 102 10.25 -2.47 -3.37
CA ASP A 102 9.88 -1.11 -3.02
C ASP A 102 8.71 -0.64 -3.90
N ILE A 103 7.66 -0.13 -3.25
CA ILE A 103 6.41 0.29 -3.89
C ILE A 103 6.22 1.78 -3.59
N PRO A 104 6.61 2.70 -4.51
CA PRO A 104 6.51 4.14 -4.28
C PRO A 104 5.06 4.63 -4.29
N LEU A 105 4.62 5.25 -3.20
CA LEU A 105 3.27 5.81 -3.09
C LEU A 105 3.26 7.28 -3.48
N SER A 106 2.16 7.70 -4.09
CA SER A 106 1.91 9.08 -4.48
C SER A 106 0.64 9.58 -3.81
N LEU A 107 0.63 10.82 -3.32
CA LEU A 107 -0.53 11.40 -2.63
C LEU A 107 -1.70 11.61 -3.58
N ALA A 108 -2.91 11.36 -3.09
CA ALA A 108 -4.10 11.69 -3.85
C ALA A 108 -4.30 13.23 -3.87
N PRO A 109 -4.91 13.81 -4.92
CA PRO A 109 -5.15 15.25 -4.98
C PRO A 109 -5.99 15.76 -3.81
N ALA A 110 -6.96 14.96 -3.35
CA ALA A 110 -7.82 15.28 -2.21
C ALA A 110 -7.04 15.40 -0.88
N SER A 111 -5.90 14.72 -0.78
CA SER A 111 -5.02 14.74 0.39
C SER A 111 -4.09 15.96 0.41
N LEU A 112 -4.01 16.71 -0.69
CA LEU A 112 -3.20 17.93 -0.80
C LEU A 112 -3.99 19.21 -0.43
N VAL A 113 -5.30 19.09 -0.19
CA VAL A 113 -6.22 20.24 -0.08
C VAL A 113 -6.21 20.91 1.30
N GLU A 114 -5.60 20.31 2.32
CA GLU A 114 -5.50 20.91 3.67
C GLU A 114 -4.52 22.10 3.78
N THR A 115 -3.88 22.54 2.68
CA THR A 115 -2.96 23.70 2.69
C THR A 115 -3.46 24.94 1.96
N VAL A 116 -4.74 25.03 1.59
CA VAL A 116 -5.32 26.29 1.11
C VAL A 116 -6.09 26.94 2.26
N GLN A 117 -5.36 27.67 3.12
CA GLN A 117 -5.98 28.69 3.97
C GLN A 117 -6.81 29.60 3.06
N ALA A 118 -8.14 29.57 3.23
CA ALA A 118 -9.01 30.53 2.59
C ALA A 118 -8.51 31.94 2.98
N PRO A 119 -8.32 32.88 2.03
CA PRO A 119 -7.97 34.24 2.39
C PRO A 119 -9.10 34.81 3.26
N THR A 120 -8.77 35.21 4.48
CA THR A 120 -9.69 35.98 5.32
C THR A 120 -9.96 37.31 4.63
N PHE A 121 -11.10 37.45 3.97
CA PHE A 121 -11.61 38.75 3.59
C PHE A 121 -12.21 39.39 4.85
N GLY A 122 -11.45 40.29 5.46
CA GLY A 122 -11.95 41.15 6.51
C GLY A 122 -12.92 42.18 5.94
N SER A 123 -14.02 42.42 6.65
CA SER A 123 -14.83 43.64 6.59
C SER A 123 -15.44 43.88 7.96
#